data_AF-A0A1D4RFN4-F1
#
_entry.id   AF-A0A1D4RFN4-F1
#
_cell.length_a   1.000
_cell.length_b   1.000
_cell.length_c   1.000
_cell.angle_alpha   90.00
_cell.angle_beta   90.00
_cell.angle_gamma   90.00
#
_symmetry.space_group_name_H-M   'P 1'
#
loop_
_entity.id
_entity.type
_entity.pdbx_description
1 polymer ?
#
loop_
_entity_poly.entity_id
_entity_poly.type
_entity_poly.pdbx_seq_one_letter_code
_entity_poly.pdbx_strand_id
1 'polypeptide(L)'
;MKSMKEIADELNVTKMTVYNNAKKANVKFQKIDNVNYLTSEDEIIVINRIRKNQNKNDDFESEKKEVPNNDNLVKDETIKQLYNQIYIYKEQSNRDKEQINTLNRLLENQQVLALESNKKIKKLEDQLEEERRLNYSFDTSVNERQNVNVQEATFTGESKDTDQQQEWEQPTEVQHKDIPEENENLNEEPSTIDDKQFEEIDNEYEDKEEKPPKKGFWSRLFGN
;
A
#
# COMPACT_ATOMS: atom_id res chain seq x y z
N MET A 1 23.14 0.51 -28.72
CA MET A 1 24.03 0.66 -29.89
C MET A 1 23.25 1.35 -30.98
N LYS A 2 23.74 2.48 -31.49
CA LYS A 2 23.11 3.18 -32.61
C LYS A 2 23.91 2.98 -33.89
N SER A 3 23.20 2.96 -35.01
CA SER A 3 23.80 2.96 -36.34
C SER A 3 24.38 4.34 -36.67
N MET A 4 25.35 4.37 -37.60
CA MET A 4 25.87 5.64 -38.11
C MET A 4 24.80 6.55 -38.70
N LYS A 5 23.70 5.97 -39.20
CA LYS A 5 22.60 6.74 -39.81
C LYS A 5 21.78 7.42 -38.72
N GLU A 6 21.41 6.70 -37.66
CA GLU A 6 20.64 7.27 -36.54
C GLU A 6 21.40 8.40 -35.85
N ILE A 7 22.72 8.25 -35.63
CA ILE A 7 23.56 9.31 -35.04
C ILE A 7 23.64 10.53 -35.97
N ALA A 8 23.71 10.29 -37.29
CA ALA A 8 23.78 11.35 -38.28
C ALA A 8 22.47 12.14 -38.34
N ASP A 9 21.33 11.45 -38.33
CA ASP A 9 20.00 12.04 -38.31
C ASP A 9 19.77 12.83 -37.00
N GLU A 10 20.18 12.30 -35.84
CA GLU A 10 20.08 12.99 -34.53
C GLU A 10 20.91 14.28 -34.45
N LEU A 11 22.12 14.28 -35.03
CA LEU A 11 23.01 15.43 -35.02
C LEU A 11 22.85 16.35 -36.24
N ASN A 12 21.90 16.04 -37.12
CA ASN A 12 21.66 16.74 -38.38
C ASN A 12 22.95 16.90 -39.22
N VAL A 13 23.75 15.84 -39.31
CA VAL A 13 24.99 15.77 -40.09
C VAL A 13 24.93 14.62 -41.09
N THR A 14 25.85 14.60 -42.06
CA THR A 14 25.94 13.45 -42.96
C THR A 14 26.50 12.22 -42.25
N LYS A 15 26.08 11.02 -42.67
CA LYS A 15 26.67 9.74 -42.23
C LYS A 15 28.20 9.70 -42.35
N MET A 16 28.75 10.39 -43.36
CA MET A 16 30.19 10.51 -43.58
C MET A 16 30.88 11.33 -42.49
N THR A 17 30.24 12.39 -41.98
CA THR A 17 30.75 13.19 -40.87
C THR A 17 30.91 12.35 -39.61
N VAL A 18 29.95 11.49 -39.31
CA VAL A 18 30.02 10.55 -38.18
C VAL A 18 31.18 9.57 -38.38
N TYR A 19 31.30 8.98 -39.57
CA TYR A 19 32.37 8.04 -39.90
C TYR A 19 33.77 8.64 -39.75
N ASN A 20 33.98 9.85 -40.27
CA ASN A 20 35.27 10.54 -40.20
C ASN A 20 35.66 10.90 -38.77
N ASN A 21 34.71 11.32 -37.93
CA ASN A 21 34.98 11.64 -36.53
C ASN A 21 35.27 10.37 -35.71
N ALA A 22 34.54 9.29 -35.95
CA ALA A 22 34.80 8.00 -35.33
C ALA A 22 36.18 7.45 -35.71
N LYS A 23 36.55 7.51 -37.00
CA LYS A 23 37.89 7.12 -37.47
C LYS A 23 39.00 7.96 -36.82
N LYS A 24 38.79 9.27 -36.67
CA LYS A 24 39.73 10.18 -35.97
C LYS A 24 39.81 9.93 -34.47
N ALA A 25 38.79 9.32 -33.87
CA ALA A 25 38.73 8.96 -32.47
C ALA A 25 39.21 7.51 -32.20
N ASN A 26 39.70 6.80 -33.22
CA ASN A 26 40.11 5.40 -33.13
C ASN A 26 39.02 4.45 -32.59
N VAL A 27 37.75 4.79 -32.84
CA VAL A 27 36.58 4.01 -32.47
C VAL A 27 36.39 2.84 -33.43
N LYS A 28 36.04 1.66 -32.91
CA LYS A 28 35.78 0.44 -33.71
C LYS A 28 34.30 0.33 -34.04
N PHE A 29 34.00 -0.17 -35.23
CA PHE A 29 32.62 -0.38 -35.69
C PHE A 29 32.23 -1.84 -35.56
N GLN A 30 31.01 -2.10 -35.10
CA GLN A 30 30.38 -3.42 -35.20
C GLN A 30 29.52 -3.46 -36.45
N LYS A 31 29.74 -4.44 -37.32
CA LYS A 31 28.98 -4.60 -38.56
C LYS A 31 27.92 -5.68 -38.37
N ILE A 32 26.66 -5.27 -38.42
CA ILE A 32 25.49 -6.14 -38.29
C ILE A 32 24.61 -5.86 -39.51
N ASP A 33 24.24 -6.89 -40.26
CA ASP A 33 23.38 -6.77 -41.46
C ASP A 33 23.82 -5.67 -42.44
N ASN A 34 25.13 -5.62 -42.71
CA ASN A 34 25.77 -4.61 -43.56
C ASN A 34 25.67 -3.16 -43.08
N VAL A 35 25.19 -2.94 -41.86
CA VAL A 35 25.11 -1.63 -41.20
C VAL A 35 26.18 -1.55 -40.11
N ASN A 36 26.83 -0.38 -39.99
CA ASN A 36 27.84 -0.11 -38.98
C ASN A 36 27.18 0.54 -37.75
N TYR A 37 27.45 -0.04 -36.58
CA TYR A 37 26.96 0.38 -35.27
C TYR A 37 28.11 0.81 -34.36
N LEU A 38 27.80 1.72 -33.44
CA LEU A 38 28.64 2.10 -32.29
C LEU A 38 28.09 1.51 -31.00
N THR A 39 29.00 1.18 -30.09
CA THR A 39 28.64 0.94 -28.69
C THR A 39 28.16 2.24 -28.05
N SER A 40 27.46 2.14 -26.93
CA SER A 40 26.92 3.30 -26.24
C SER A 40 28.05 4.24 -25.75
N GLU A 41 29.20 3.70 -25.37
CA GLU A 41 30.36 4.50 -24.95
C GLU A 41 31.01 5.23 -26.12
N ASP A 42 31.22 4.52 -27.24
CA ASP A 42 31.86 5.07 -28.44
C ASP A 42 30.98 6.11 -29.14
N GLU A 43 29.66 5.93 -29.08
CA GLU A 43 28.67 6.91 -29.53
C GLU A 43 28.89 8.26 -28.85
N ILE A 44 29.01 8.28 -27.52
CA ILE A 44 29.18 9.53 -26.74
C ILE A 44 30.46 10.26 -27.16
N ILE A 45 31.56 9.53 -27.37
CA ILE A 45 32.84 10.09 -27.81
C ILE A 45 32.69 10.79 -29.17
N VAL A 46 32.00 10.14 -30.11
CA VAL A 46 31.80 10.67 -31.46
C VAL A 46 30.85 11.88 -31.46
N ILE A 47 29.75 11.81 -30.72
CA ILE A 47 28.78 12.90 -30.57
C ILE A 47 29.46 14.15 -30.00
N ASN A 48 30.22 14.01 -28.91
CA ASN A 48 30.90 15.13 -28.26
C ASN A 48 31.91 15.80 -29.20
N ARG A 49 32.62 15.01 -30.01
CA ARG A 49 33.58 15.53 -30.99
C ARG A 49 32.89 16.32 -32.11
N ILE A 50 31.76 15.83 -32.62
CA ILE A 50 30.99 16.50 -33.68
C ILE A 50 30.45 17.84 -33.18
N ARG A 51 29.80 17.86 -32.00
CA ARG A 51 29.29 19.08 -31.37
C ARG A 51 30.40 20.11 -31.15
N LYS A 52 31.56 19.68 -30.64
CA LYS A 52 32.73 20.55 -30.45
C LYS A 52 33.25 21.15 -31.77
N ASN A 53 33.10 20.46 -32.90
CA ASN A 53 33.54 20.97 -34.19
C ASN A 53 32.52 21.93 -34.83
N GLN A 54 31.22 21.71 -34.60
CA GLN A 54 30.19 22.66 -35.05
C GLN A 54 30.38 24.02 -34.36
N ASN A 55 30.57 24.03 -33.03
CA ASN A 55 30.77 25.25 -32.26
C ASN A 55 32.06 26.04 -32.60
N LYS A 56 33.01 25.43 -33.31
CA LYS A 56 34.25 26.11 -33.74
C LYS A 56 34.09 26.91 -35.03
N ASN A 57 33.05 26.64 -35.82
CA ASN A 57 32.82 27.33 -37.09
C ASN A 57 31.85 28.53 -36.94
N ASP A 58 31.22 28.70 -35.77
CA ASP A 58 30.37 29.86 -35.46
C ASP A 58 31.17 31.09 -35.02
N ASP A 59 32.50 31.02 -34.95
CA ASP A 59 33.37 32.08 -34.41
C ASP A 59 33.96 33.01 -35.50
N PHE A 60 33.37 33.07 -36.71
CA PHE A 60 33.88 33.89 -37.81
C PHE A 60 32.89 34.83 -38.51
N GLU A 61 31.65 34.95 -38.03
CA GLU A 61 30.67 35.94 -38.56
C GLU A 61 29.74 36.44 -37.45
N SER A 62 30.24 37.22 -36.49
CA SER A 62 29.44 38.30 -35.87
C SER A 62 30.27 39.20 -34.95
N GLU A 63 30.96 40.18 -35.54
CA GLU A 63 31.13 41.48 -34.88
C GLU A 63 29.77 42.20 -34.86
N LYS A 64 28.83 41.74 -34.04
CA LYS A 64 27.62 42.51 -33.68
C LYS A 64 27.23 42.25 -32.23
N LYS A 65 27.77 43.12 -31.37
CA LYS A 65 27.24 43.59 -30.07
C LYS A 65 26.84 42.48 -29.09
N GLU A 66 27.65 42.35 -28.03
CA GLU A 66 27.21 41.81 -26.74
C GLU A 66 25.94 42.55 -26.28
N VAL A 67 24.78 41.96 -26.58
CA VAL A 67 23.57 42.16 -25.80
C VAL A 67 23.74 41.29 -24.56
N PRO A 68 23.55 41.81 -23.33
CA PRO A 68 23.65 40.99 -22.14
C PRO A 68 22.67 39.82 -22.29
N ASN A 69 23.23 38.62 -22.27
CA ASN A 69 22.53 37.39 -22.62
C ASN A 69 21.52 37.05 -21.52
N ASN A 70 20.28 37.53 -21.67
CA ASN A 70 19.15 37.23 -20.77
C ASN A 70 18.86 35.71 -20.66
N ASP A 71 19.40 34.89 -21.57
CA ASP A 71 19.24 33.44 -21.54
C ASP A 71 19.86 32.79 -20.30
N ASN A 72 20.90 33.37 -19.70
CA ASN A 72 21.49 32.84 -18.47
C ASN A 72 20.60 33.12 -17.25
N LEU A 73 19.94 34.27 -17.19
CA LEU A 73 18.99 34.60 -16.12
C LEU A 73 17.74 33.68 -16.18
N VAL A 74 17.21 33.47 -17.39
CA VAL A 74 16.08 32.56 -17.63
C VAL A 74 16.44 31.13 -17.24
N LYS A 75 17.66 30.66 -17.53
CA LYS A 75 18.14 29.34 -17.11
C LYS A 75 18.25 29.23 -15.58
N ASP A 76 18.78 30.24 -14.90
CA ASP A 76 18.91 30.23 -13.43
C ASP A 76 17.53 30.24 -12.74
N GLU A 77 16.58 31.02 -13.25
CA GLU A 77 15.19 31.00 -12.77
C GLU A 77 14.51 29.65 -13.01
N THR A 78 14.74 29.04 -14.18
CA THR A 78 14.22 27.71 -14.50
C THR A 78 14.80 26.66 -13.56
N ILE A 79 16.11 26.71 -13.29
CA ILE A 79 16.77 25.81 -12.33
C ILE A 79 16.17 25.99 -10.93
N LYS A 80 15.94 27.23 -10.49
CA LYS A 80 15.30 27.51 -9.20
C LYS A 80 13.87 26.97 -9.12
N GLN A 81 13.08 27.11 -10.18
CA GLN A 81 11.73 26.55 -10.26
C GLN A 81 11.76 25.02 -10.17
N LEU A 82 12.69 24.36 -10.85
CA LEU A 82 12.87 22.91 -10.79
C LEU A 82 13.23 22.45 -9.38
N TYR A 83 14.15 23.13 -8.69
CA TYR A 83 14.47 22.80 -7.30
C TYR A 83 13.26 22.93 -6.37
N ASN A 84 12.47 24.00 -6.54
CA ASN A 84 11.25 24.18 -5.75
C ASN A 84 10.23 23.07 -6.03
N GLN A 85 10.06 22.70 -7.29
CA GLN A 85 9.15 21.61 -7.69
C GLN A 85 9.60 20.26 -7.10
N ILE A 86 10.90 19.94 -7.14
CA ILE A 86 11.46 18.74 -6.51
C ILE A 86 11.21 18.74 -5.00
N TYR A 87 11.43 19.89 -4.34
CA TYR A 87 11.17 20.03 -2.91
C TYR A 87 9.70 19.78 -2.57
N ILE A 88 8.77 20.39 -3.30
CA ILE A 88 7.32 20.18 -3.12
C ILE A 88 6.95 18.70 -3.29
N TYR A 89 7.47 18.03 -4.33
CA TYR A 89 7.19 16.61 -4.54
C TYR A 89 7.77 15.72 -3.45
N LYS A 90 8.95 16.06 -2.91
CA LYS A 90 9.56 15.34 -1.79
C LYS A 90 8.70 15.47 -0.54
N GLU A 91 8.24 16.67 -0.21
CA GLU A 91 7.37 16.91 0.94
C GLU A 91 5.99 16.25 0.77
N GLN A 92 5.44 16.21 -0.45
CA GLN A 92 4.23 15.44 -0.73
C GLN A 92 4.44 13.94 -0.51
N SER A 93 5.53 13.38 -1.06
CA SER A 93 5.85 11.96 -0.89
C SER A 93 6.05 11.57 0.56
N ASN A 94 6.66 12.43 1.38
CA ASN A 94 6.80 12.21 2.82
C ASN A 94 5.44 12.16 3.52
N ARG A 95 4.55 13.12 3.23
CA ARG A 95 3.19 13.14 3.79
C ARG A 95 2.37 11.91 3.39
N ASP A 96 2.45 11.50 2.13
CA ASP A 96 1.75 10.30 1.64
C ASP A 96 2.27 9.04 2.36
N LYS A 97 3.59 8.95 2.57
CA LYS A 97 4.22 7.84 3.32
C LYS A 97 3.73 7.79 4.77
N GLU A 98 3.64 8.93 5.45
CA GLU A 98 3.09 9.01 6.81
C GLU A 98 1.62 8.57 6.85
N GLN A 99 0.80 9.04 5.91
CA GLN A 99 -0.60 8.62 5.80
C GLN A 99 -0.73 7.11 5.61
N ILE A 100 0.05 6.53 4.70
CA ILE A 100 0.08 5.07 4.48
C ILE A 100 0.43 4.33 5.77
N ASN A 101 1.45 4.79 6.50
CA ASN A 101 1.84 4.17 7.77
C ASN A 101 0.71 4.23 8.82
N THR A 102 -0.01 5.36 8.90
CA THR A 102 -1.15 5.48 9.82
C THR A 102 -2.30 4.54 9.45
N LEU A 103 -2.60 4.40 8.16
CA LEU A 103 -3.61 3.48 7.66
C LEU A 103 -3.23 2.02 7.92
N ASN A 104 -1.96 1.65 7.71
CA ASN A 104 -1.46 0.31 8.01
C ASN A 104 -1.60 -0.04 9.50
N ARG A 105 -1.24 0.89 10.40
CA ARG A 105 -1.41 0.66 11.85
C ARG A 105 -2.88 0.49 12.25
N LEU A 106 -3.77 1.27 11.64
CA LEU A 106 -5.21 1.14 11.87
C LEU A 106 -5.73 -0.21 11.38
N LEU A 107 -5.29 -0.65 10.20
CA LEU A 107 -5.66 -1.93 9.62
C LEU A 107 -5.17 -3.09 10.50
N GLU A 108 -3.92 -3.05 10.95
CA GLU A 108 -3.34 -4.05 11.85
C GLU A 108 -4.15 -4.14 13.16
N ASN A 109 -4.48 -2.99 13.77
CA ASN A 109 -5.32 -2.95 14.97
C ASN A 109 -6.70 -3.58 14.73
N GLN A 110 -7.33 -3.33 13.57
CA GLN A 110 -8.61 -3.95 13.24
C GLN A 110 -8.49 -5.46 13.07
N GLN A 111 -7.41 -5.95 12.47
CA GLN A 111 -7.15 -7.39 12.32
C GLN A 111 -6.96 -8.08 13.68
N VAL A 112 -6.16 -7.49 14.56
CA VAL A 112 -5.96 -8.01 15.93
C VAL A 112 -7.28 -8.07 16.68
N LEU A 113 -8.07 -6.99 16.66
CA LEU A 113 -9.37 -6.94 17.33
C LEU A 113 -10.35 -8.00 16.79
N ALA A 114 -10.38 -8.21 15.47
CA ALA A 114 -11.23 -9.23 14.85
C ALA A 114 -10.81 -10.66 15.27
N LEU A 115 -9.50 -10.93 15.35
CA LEU A 115 -9.00 -12.22 15.81
C LEU A 115 -9.33 -12.45 17.28
N GLU A 116 -9.16 -11.43 18.13
CA GLU A 116 -9.52 -11.51 19.55
C GLU A 116 -11.02 -11.68 19.76
N SER A 117 -11.86 -10.95 19.02
CA SER A 117 -13.31 -11.10 19.09
C SER A 117 -13.76 -12.49 18.66
N ASN A 118 -13.19 -13.03 17.57
CA ASN A 118 -13.51 -14.38 17.11
C ASN A 118 -13.11 -15.45 18.14
N LYS A 119 -11.94 -15.30 18.79
CA LYS A 119 -11.53 -16.17 19.91
C LYS A 119 -12.52 -16.09 21.07
N LYS A 120 -13.02 -14.89 21.40
CA LYS A 120 -14.00 -14.71 22.48
C LYS A 120 -15.36 -15.30 22.12
N ILE A 121 -15.82 -15.13 20.87
CA ILE A 121 -17.06 -15.73 20.36
C ILE A 121 -16.99 -17.25 20.50
N LYS A 122 -15.90 -17.88 20.03
CA LYS A 122 -15.73 -19.33 20.14
C LYS A 122 -15.84 -19.82 21.59
N LYS A 123 -15.17 -19.14 22.54
CA LYS A 123 -15.28 -19.50 23.97
C LYS A 123 -16.71 -19.40 24.51
N LEU A 124 -17.46 -18.38 24.10
CA LEU A 124 -18.85 -18.20 24.52
C LEU A 124 -19.77 -19.25 23.88
N GLU A 125 -19.52 -19.60 22.62
CA GLU A 125 -20.24 -20.68 21.92
C GLU A 125 -20.00 -22.03 22.60
N ASP A 126 -18.75 -22.34 22.95
CA ASP A 126 -18.38 -23.56 23.67
C ASP A 126 -19.09 -23.63 25.05
N GLN A 127 -19.09 -22.53 25.81
CA GLN A 127 -19.81 -22.42 27.08
C GLN A 127 -21.33 -22.60 26.93
N LEU A 128 -21.92 -21.98 25.90
CA LEU A 128 -23.35 -22.09 25.64
C LEU A 128 -23.75 -23.52 25.28
N GLU A 129 -22.91 -24.23 24.50
CA GLU A 129 -23.13 -25.63 24.16
C GLU A 129 -23.01 -26.54 25.41
N GLU A 130 -22.02 -26.30 26.28
CA GLU A 130 -21.89 -27.03 27.56
C GLU A 130 -23.13 -26.86 28.45
N GLU A 131 -23.61 -25.62 28.62
CA GLU A 131 -24.84 -25.32 29.37
C GLU A 131 -26.07 -26.02 28.77
N ARG A 132 -26.19 -26.07 27.43
CA ARG A 132 -27.25 -26.81 26.75
C ARG A 132 -27.17 -28.31 27.03
N ARG A 133 -25.96 -28.89 27.00
CA ARG A 133 -25.73 -30.31 27.28
C ARG A 133 -26.08 -30.66 28.72
N LEU A 134 -25.69 -29.82 29.69
CA LEU A 134 -25.99 -30.03 31.10
C LEU A 134 -27.50 -29.92 31.40
N ASN A 135 -28.19 -28.93 30.83
CA ASN A 135 -29.64 -28.77 31.02
C ASN A 135 -30.44 -29.94 30.41
N TYR A 136 -30.05 -30.47 29.24
CA TYR A 136 -30.70 -31.65 28.65
C TYR A 136 -30.41 -32.96 29.40
N SER A 137 -29.33 -33.03 30.18
CA SER A 137 -28.97 -34.22 30.96
C SER A 137 -29.86 -34.44 32.18
N PHE A 138 -30.59 -33.42 32.66
CA PHE A 138 -31.44 -33.57 33.85
C PHE A 138 -32.81 -34.20 33.53
N ASP A 139 -33.40 -33.87 32.39
CA ASP A 139 -34.77 -34.28 32.02
C ASP A 139 -34.90 -35.74 31.54
N THR A 140 -33.82 -36.38 31.09
CA THR A 140 -33.87 -37.79 30.65
C THR A 140 -33.90 -38.79 31.81
N SER A 141 -33.46 -38.40 33.01
CA SER A 141 -33.44 -39.28 34.19
C SER A 141 -34.80 -39.44 34.89
N VAL A 142 -35.77 -38.55 34.60
CA VAL A 142 -37.09 -38.57 35.25
C VAL A 142 -38.14 -39.28 34.38
N ASN A 143 -37.88 -39.46 33.08
CA ASN A 143 -38.86 -40.04 32.14
C ASN A 143 -38.90 -41.57 32.09
N GLU A 144 -37.97 -42.29 32.74
CA GLU A 144 -38.03 -43.77 32.79
C GLU A 144 -39.08 -44.31 33.79
N ARG A 145 -39.78 -43.46 34.56
CA ARG A 145 -40.69 -43.93 35.63
C ARG A 145 -42.18 -43.65 35.48
N GLN A 146 -42.65 -43.00 34.43
CA GLN A 146 -44.09 -42.74 34.27
C GLN A 146 -44.61 -43.02 32.86
N ASN A 147 -44.52 -44.29 32.45
CA ASN A 147 -45.49 -44.85 31.52
C ASN A 147 -46.72 -45.30 32.32
N VAL A 148 -47.60 -44.35 32.67
CA VAL A 148 -48.97 -44.66 33.09
C VAL A 148 -49.93 -43.79 32.27
N ASN A 149 -50.41 -44.41 31.20
CA ASN A 149 -51.69 -44.19 30.52
C ASN A 149 -52.64 -43.16 31.19
N VAL A 150 -52.79 -41.97 30.59
CA VAL A 150 -53.99 -41.15 30.75
C VAL A 150 -54.38 -40.56 29.40
N GLN A 151 -55.55 -40.98 28.94
CA GLN A 151 -56.26 -40.54 27.76
C GLN A 151 -56.78 -39.11 27.94
N GLU A 152 -56.73 -38.35 26.84
CA GLU A 152 -57.66 -37.30 26.40
C GLU A 152 -58.24 -36.30 27.42
N ALA A 153 -57.86 -35.02 27.23
CA ALA A 153 -58.80 -33.92 27.37
C ALA A 153 -58.61 -32.96 26.19
N THR A 154 -59.46 -33.10 25.17
CA THR A 154 -59.65 -32.08 24.13
C THR A 154 -60.25 -30.82 24.76
N PHE A 155 -59.46 -29.74 24.85
CA PHE A 155 -59.99 -28.40 25.10
C PHE A 155 -59.92 -27.59 23.81
N THR A 156 -61.08 -27.47 23.15
CA THR A 156 -61.35 -26.48 22.12
C THR A 156 -61.33 -25.08 22.72
N GLY A 157 -60.32 -24.29 22.39
CA GLY A 157 -60.25 -22.86 22.64
C GLY A 157 -59.72 -22.17 21.39
N GLU A 158 -60.64 -21.78 20.51
CA GLU A 158 -60.36 -21.07 19.27
C GLU A 158 -59.82 -19.66 19.58
N SER A 159 -58.60 -19.35 19.15
CA SER A 159 -58.17 -17.98 18.87
C SER A 159 -57.40 -17.96 17.56
N LYS A 160 -58.07 -17.48 16.52
CA LYS A 160 -57.43 -17.11 15.25
C LYS A 160 -56.44 -15.99 15.51
N ASP A 161 -55.20 -16.18 15.10
CA ASP A 161 -54.53 -15.17 14.29
C ASP A 161 -53.45 -15.82 13.40
N THR A 162 -53.73 -15.67 12.11
CA THR A 162 -53.03 -15.95 10.86
C THR A 162 -51.50 -16.14 10.90
N ASP A 163 -51.07 -17.26 10.33
CA ASP A 163 -49.70 -17.61 9.96
C ASP A 163 -49.06 -16.63 8.94
N GLN A 164 -47.79 -16.29 9.16
CA GLN A 164 -46.81 -16.32 8.08
C GLN A 164 -45.65 -17.23 8.53
N GLN A 165 -45.67 -18.44 7.97
CA GLN A 165 -44.61 -19.41 8.00
C GLN A 165 -43.35 -18.81 7.36
N GLN A 166 -42.21 -18.94 8.05
CA GLN A 166 -40.91 -18.94 7.39
C GLN A 166 -40.37 -20.37 7.54
N GLU A 167 -40.40 -21.12 6.44
CA GLU A 167 -39.80 -22.44 6.32
C GLU A 167 -38.32 -22.35 6.70
N TRP A 168 -37.94 -23.06 7.74
CA TRP A 168 -36.54 -23.40 7.98
C TRP A 168 -36.30 -24.69 7.21
N GLU A 169 -35.71 -24.58 6.02
CA GLU A 169 -35.12 -25.73 5.34
C GLU A 169 -34.04 -26.33 6.25
N GLN A 170 -34.16 -27.62 6.57
CA GLN A 170 -33.10 -28.34 7.26
C GLN A 170 -31.88 -28.46 6.34
N PRO A 171 -30.64 -28.20 6.82
CA PRO A 171 -29.47 -28.48 6.03
C PRO A 171 -29.34 -29.99 5.84
N THR A 172 -29.32 -30.41 4.59
CA THR A 172 -29.05 -31.80 4.19
C THR A 172 -27.62 -32.16 4.61
N GLU A 173 -27.48 -33.27 5.34
CA GLU A 173 -26.22 -33.87 5.77
C GLU A 173 -25.36 -34.24 4.54
N VAL A 174 -24.37 -33.42 4.22
CA VAL A 174 -23.35 -33.74 3.22
C VAL A 174 -22.24 -34.49 3.92
N GLN A 175 -22.09 -35.78 3.60
CA GLN A 175 -21.00 -36.61 4.11
C GLN A 175 -19.65 -36.07 3.64
N HIS A 176 -18.82 -35.63 4.59
CA HIS A 176 -17.42 -35.35 4.37
C HIS A 176 -16.61 -36.64 4.54
N LYS A 177 -15.95 -37.08 3.46
CA LYS A 177 -14.95 -38.15 3.48
C LYS A 177 -13.75 -37.71 4.33
N ASP A 178 -13.34 -38.59 5.23
CA ASP A 178 -12.11 -38.51 6.03
C ASP A 178 -10.85 -38.32 5.18
N ILE A 179 -10.00 -37.35 5.55
CA ILE A 179 -8.57 -37.28 5.17
C ILE A 179 -7.81 -36.75 6.42
N PRO A 180 -6.65 -37.34 6.80
CA PRO A 180 -6.21 -37.41 8.19
C PRO A 180 -5.35 -36.22 8.66
N GLU A 181 -5.30 -36.06 9.98
CA GLU A 181 -4.42 -35.17 10.73
C GLU A 181 -2.94 -35.49 10.46
N GLU A 182 -2.14 -34.44 10.22
CA GLU A 182 -0.69 -34.51 10.32
C GLU A 182 -0.18 -33.46 11.32
N ASN A 183 0.74 -33.92 12.17
CA ASN A 183 1.21 -33.31 13.40
C ASN A 183 2.08 -32.07 13.18
N GLU A 184 1.88 -31.03 13.98
CA GLU A 184 2.90 -29.99 14.21
C GLU A 184 3.28 -29.95 15.71
N ASN A 185 4.34 -30.69 16.02
CA ASN A 185 5.20 -30.42 17.18
C ASN A 185 6.18 -29.32 16.78
N LEU A 186 6.19 -28.16 17.44
CA LEU A 186 7.42 -27.40 17.70
C LEU A 186 7.20 -26.45 18.89
N ASN A 187 7.92 -26.73 19.98
CA ASN A 187 8.08 -25.89 21.16
C ASN A 187 8.84 -24.61 20.81
N GLU A 188 8.49 -23.46 21.40
CA GLU A 188 9.45 -22.43 21.83
C GLU A 188 8.85 -21.43 22.83
N GLU A 189 9.73 -20.92 23.70
CA GLU A 189 9.57 -20.34 25.04
C GLU A 189 9.23 -18.81 25.02
N PRO A 190 8.62 -18.23 26.07
CA PRO A 190 8.18 -16.82 26.06
C PRO A 190 9.32 -15.82 26.36
N SER A 191 9.53 -14.84 25.48
CA SER A 191 10.45 -13.71 25.72
C SER A 191 9.79 -12.59 26.52
N THR A 192 10.33 -12.28 27.70
CA THR A 192 9.98 -11.15 28.57
C THR A 192 10.48 -9.82 27.97
N ILE A 193 9.61 -8.83 27.86
CA ILE A 193 9.99 -7.45 27.53
C ILE A 193 10.00 -6.63 28.84
N ASP A 194 11.17 -6.10 29.18
CA ASP A 194 11.41 -5.24 30.33
C ASP A 194 10.78 -3.85 30.14
N ASP A 195 9.90 -3.48 31.08
CA ASP A 195 9.44 -2.12 31.32
C ASP A 195 10.56 -1.31 31.99
N LYS A 196 11.19 -0.38 31.26
CA LYS A 196 11.81 0.86 31.79
C LYS A 196 12.45 1.67 30.67
N GLN A 197 11.83 2.81 30.35
CA GLN A 197 12.51 4.09 30.13
C GLN A 197 11.45 5.17 29.83
N PHE A 198 10.92 5.78 30.88
CA PHE A 198 10.33 7.12 30.82
C PHE A 198 11.37 8.06 31.43
N GLU A 199 11.99 8.90 30.61
CA GLU A 199 12.68 10.10 31.08
C GLU A 199 11.79 11.32 30.80
N GLU A 200 11.73 12.13 31.85
CA GLU A 200 10.93 13.31 32.12
C GLU A 200 11.36 14.46 31.19
N ILE A 201 10.41 15.15 30.56
CA ILE A 201 10.68 16.40 29.82
C ILE A 201 10.12 17.55 30.67
N ASP A 202 11.03 18.40 31.13
CA ASP A 202 10.77 19.63 31.87
C ASP A 202 9.83 20.57 31.09
N ASN A 203 8.73 20.98 31.75
CA ASN A 203 7.79 21.96 31.22
C ASN A 203 8.25 23.38 31.58
N GLU A 204 8.81 24.09 30.60
CA GLU A 204 9.02 25.54 30.70
C GLU A 204 7.67 26.26 30.48
N TYR A 205 7.26 27.04 31.48
CA TYR A 205 6.00 27.78 31.52
C TYR A 205 5.97 28.89 30.45
N GLU A 206 5.25 28.68 29.35
CA GLU A 206 4.73 29.76 28.51
C GLU A 206 3.26 30.00 28.81
N ASP A 207 3.00 31.17 29.40
CA ASP A 207 1.69 31.74 29.69
C ASP A 207 0.89 31.91 28.38
N LYS A 208 0.00 30.97 28.07
CA LYS A 208 -0.92 31.02 26.92
C LYS A 208 -2.34 30.94 27.45
N GLU A 209 -3.04 32.07 27.33
CA GLU A 209 -4.46 32.26 27.63
C GLU A 209 -5.31 31.01 27.30
N GLU A 210 -5.99 30.46 28.32
CA GLU A 210 -6.92 29.35 28.21
C GLU A 210 -8.03 29.68 27.19
N LYS A 211 -7.97 29.04 26.01
CA LYS A 211 -9.12 28.99 25.11
C LYS A 211 -10.06 27.88 25.58
N PRO A 212 -11.38 28.14 25.67
CA PRO A 212 -12.33 27.12 26.12
C PRO A 212 -12.31 25.91 25.16
N PRO A 213 -12.54 24.69 25.67
CA PRO A 213 -12.43 23.47 24.88
C PRO A 213 -13.41 23.54 23.71
N LYS A 214 -12.89 23.33 22.50
CA LYS A 214 -13.72 23.31 21.29
C LYS A 214 -14.68 22.12 21.39
N LYS A 215 -15.97 22.42 21.50
CA LYS A 215 -17.04 21.42 21.51
C LYS A 215 -16.86 20.44 20.35
N GLY A 216 -16.83 19.15 20.66
CA GLY A 216 -16.62 18.07 19.72
C GLY A 216 -17.72 18.01 18.66
N PHE A 217 -17.43 17.32 17.56
CA PHE A 217 -18.36 17.13 16.44
C PHE A 217 -19.75 16.66 16.88
N TRP A 218 -19.79 15.73 17.84
CA TRP A 218 -21.04 15.17 18.41
C TRP A 218 -21.85 16.18 19.23
N SER A 219 -21.18 17.08 19.96
CA SER A 219 -21.83 18.13 20.75
C SER A 219 -22.60 19.14 19.87
N ARG A 220 -22.27 19.23 18.58
CA ARG A 220 -22.96 20.09 17.61
C ARG A 220 -24.18 19.42 16.98
N LEU A 221 -24.17 18.09 16.88
CA LEU A 221 -25.24 17.31 16.25
C LEU A 221 -26.40 17.04 17.21
N PHE A 222 -26.10 16.77 18.48
CA PHE A 222 -27.12 16.33 19.43
C PHE A 222 -27.38 17.34 20.56
N GLY A 223 -26.63 18.46 20.61
CA GLY A 223 -26.77 19.45 21.67
C GLY A 223 -26.49 18.86 23.06
N ASN A 224 -26.52 19.71 24.07
CA ASN A 224 -26.57 19.30 25.48
C ASN A 224 -28.01 19.45 25.96
#